data_AF-A0A8T3XAE9-F1
#
_entry.id   AF-A0A8T3XAE9-F1
#
_cell.length_a   1.000
_cell.length_b   1.000
_cell.length_c   1.000
_cell.angle_alpha   90.00
_cell.angle_beta   90.00
_cell.angle_gamma   90.00
#
_symmetry.space_group_name_H-M   'P 1'
#
loop_
_entity.id
_entity.type
_entity.pdbx_description
1 polymer ?
#
loop_
_entity_poly.entity_id
_entity_poly.type
_entity_poly.pdbx_seq_one_letter_code
_entity_poly.pdbx_strand_id
1 'polypeptide(L)'
;MVTLIRTSDIKEAKKQINNAKDNYIIVKAQDQSFNRKILEYGKFTLFLDVEKIKEKDSLRYINSGLNHVLARITLKNKISLGIDLSSIERKNKKDKAILLTKIRQNIKISRKTNLRIKTMNYKNKKDALSLLLSLGASTQQANEAL
;
A
#
# COMPACT_ATOMS: atom_id res chain seq x y z
N MET A 1 0.10 -5.85 -19.63
CA MET A 1 -0.29 -6.99 -18.77
C MET A 1 0.13 -6.66 -17.33
N VAL A 2 -0.63 -7.15 -16.35
CA VAL A 2 -0.43 -6.87 -14.93
C VAL A 2 -0.27 -8.20 -14.21
N THR A 3 0.85 -8.39 -13.52
CA THR A 3 1.11 -9.59 -12.71
C THR A 3 0.87 -9.27 -11.24
N LEU A 4 -0.06 -10.00 -10.60
CA LEU A 4 -0.36 -9.89 -9.18
C LEU A 4 0.25 -11.07 -8.41
N ILE A 5 1.18 -10.76 -7.52
CA ILE A 5 1.88 -11.74 -6.68
C ILE A 5 1.26 -11.75 -5.28
N ARG A 6 0.80 -12.93 -4.85
CA ARG A 6 0.13 -13.15 -3.54
C ARG A 6 0.88 -14.13 -2.63
N THR A 7 2.02 -14.64 -3.07
CA THR A 7 2.77 -15.67 -2.37
C THR A 7 3.39 -15.14 -1.07
N SER A 8 3.42 -15.98 -0.03
CA SER A 8 4.03 -15.71 1.28
C SER A 8 5.51 -16.09 1.34
N ASP A 9 5.99 -16.97 0.45
CA ASP A 9 7.42 -17.28 0.32
C ASP A 9 8.15 -16.22 -0.51
N ILE A 10 9.22 -15.69 0.08
CA ILE A 10 10.11 -14.69 -0.50
C ILE A 10 10.83 -15.24 -1.73
N LYS A 11 11.29 -16.51 -1.70
CA LYS A 11 12.03 -17.11 -2.80
C LYS A 11 11.15 -17.22 -4.03
N GLU A 12 9.93 -17.69 -3.84
CA GLU A 12 8.92 -17.79 -4.89
C GLU A 12 8.51 -16.42 -5.41
N ALA A 13 8.26 -15.45 -4.52
CA ALA A 13 7.94 -14.08 -4.92
C ALA A 13 9.05 -13.46 -5.80
N LYS A 14 10.33 -13.64 -5.42
CA LYS A 14 11.47 -13.18 -6.23
C LYS A 14 11.54 -13.87 -7.59
N LYS A 15 11.27 -15.18 -7.65
CA LYS A 15 11.24 -15.94 -8.92
C LYS A 15 10.11 -15.44 -9.82
N GLN A 16 8.92 -15.20 -9.28
CA GLN A 16 7.79 -14.64 -10.03
C GLN A 16 8.07 -13.22 -10.53
N ILE A 17 8.70 -12.36 -9.72
CA ILE A 17 9.10 -11.01 -10.15
C ILE A 17 10.10 -11.07 -11.31
N ASN A 18 11.10 -11.95 -11.26
CA ASN A 18 12.08 -12.08 -12.34
C ASN A 18 11.49 -12.71 -13.62
N ASN A 19 10.57 -13.65 -13.46
CA ASN A 19 9.93 -14.33 -14.59
C ASN A 19 8.81 -13.49 -15.24
N ALA A 20 8.31 -12.48 -14.53
CA ALA A 20 7.33 -11.56 -15.08
C ALA A 20 7.98 -10.75 -16.20
N LYS A 21 7.47 -10.95 -17.42
CA LYS A 21 7.78 -10.09 -18.58
C LYS A 21 6.98 -8.78 -18.55
N ASP A 22 6.12 -8.61 -17.55
CA ASP A 22 5.22 -7.47 -17.43
C ASP A 22 5.94 -6.24 -16.88
N ASN A 23 5.63 -5.09 -17.49
CA ASN A 23 6.11 -3.79 -17.00
C ASN A 23 5.44 -3.34 -15.69
N TYR A 24 4.34 -3.99 -15.28
CA TYR A 24 3.57 -3.62 -14.10
C TYR A 24 3.34 -4.80 -13.16
N ILE A 25 4.20 -4.90 -12.15
CA ILE A 25 4.18 -5.97 -11.16
C ILE A 25 3.63 -5.42 -9.85
N ILE A 26 2.60 -6.08 -9.33
CA ILE A 26 1.93 -5.75 -8.07
C ILE A 26 2.23 -6.85 -7.06
N VAL A 27 2.82 -6.47 -5.93
CA VAL A 27 3.07 -7.38 -4.81
C VAL A 27 2.12 -7.04 -3.68
N LYS A 28 1.37 -8.04 -3.20
CA LYS A 28 0.52 -7.87 -2.03
C LYS A 28 1.32 -8.01 -0.74
N ALA A 29 1.06 -7.13 0.22
CA ALA A 29 1.67 -7.21 1.54
C ALA A 29 1.26 -8.49 2.29
N GLN A 30 2.25 -9.07 2.97
CA GLN A 30 2.12 -10.27 3.81
C GLN A 30 2.68 -9.91 5.21
N ASP A 31 3.51 -10.76 5.79
CA ASP A 31 4.14 -10.53 7.09
C ASP A 31 5.25 -9.48 7.04
N GLN A 32 5.56 -8.90 8.20
CA GLN A 32 6.55 -7.83 8.32
C GLN A 32 7.94 -8.22 7.79
N SER A 33 8.37 -9.46 8.06
CA SER A 33 9.68 -9.98 7.62
C SER A 33 9.73 -10.16 6.09
N PHE A 34 8.64 -10.64 5.48
CA PHE A 34 8.47 -10.74 4.04
C PHE A 34 8.48 -9.34 3.40
N ASN A 35 7.65 -8.43 3.93
CA ASN A 35 7.47 -7.08 3.40
C ASN A 35 8.78 -6.30 3.38
N ARG A 36 9.56 -6.38 4.44
CA ARG A 36 10.88 -5.73 4.47
C ARG A 36 11.81 -6.29 3.40
N LYS A 37 11.94 -7.62 3.33
CA LYS A 37 12.85 -8.29 2.39
C LYS A 37 12.44 -8.09 0.92
N ILE A 38 11.14 -8.04 0.63
CA ILE A 38 10.65 -7.80 -0.73
C ILE A 38 10.82 -6.34 -1.13
N LEU A 39 10.54 -5.40 -0.21
CA LEU A 39 10.79 -3.98 -0.45
C LEU A 39 12.27 -3.70 -0.66
N GLU A 40 13.16 -4.34 0.11
CA GLU A 40 14.62 -4.26 -0.09
C GLU A 40 15.05 -4.84 -1.44
N TYR A 41 14.46 -5.96 -1.87
CA TYR A 41 14.74 -6.57 -3.18
C TYR A 41 14.35 -5.65 -4.35
N GLY A 42 13.20 -4.99 -4.24
CA GLY A 42 12.67 -4.12 -5.28
C GLY A 42 12.30 -4.86 -6.57
N LYS A 43 12.35 -4.15 -7.71
CA LYS A 43 12.00 -4.63 -9.07
C LYS A 43 10.52 -4.88 -9.36
N PHE A 44 9.64 -4.29 -8.56
CA PHE A 44 8.21 -4.29 -8.85
C PHE A 44 7.65 -2.87 -8.75
N THR A 45 6.44 -2.66 -9.25
CA THR A 45 5.92 -1.31 -9.50
C THR A 45 5.05 -0.82 -8.36
N LEU A 46 4.27 -1.72 -7.75
CA LEU A 46 3.27 -1.37 -6.74
C LEU A 46 3.27 -2.35 -5.56
N PHE A 47 3.25 -1.80 -4.34
CA PHE A 47 3.09 -2.56 -3.11
C PHE A 47 1.70 -2.38 -2.52
N LEU A 48 0.88 -3.42 -2.51
CA LEU A 48 -0.57 -3.35 -2.27
C LEU A 48 -0.95 -3.77 -0.84
N ASP A 49 -1.96 -3.09 -0.26
CA ASP A 49 -2.69 -3.51 0.94
C ASP A 49 -1.88 -3.60 2.25
N VAL A 50 -0.92 -2.71 2.44
CA VAL A 50 -0.05 -2.69 3.63
C VAL A 50 -0.84 -2.50 4.93
N GLU A 51 -1.94 -1.76 4.87
CA GLU A 51 -2.87 -1.51 5.98
C GLU A 51 -3.59 -2.77 6.48
N LYS A 52 -3.62 -3.86 5.71
CA LYS A 52 -4.34 -5.09 6.08
C LYS A 52 -3.53 -6.00 7.01
N ILE A 53 -2.28 -5.65 7.28
CA ILE A 53 -1.42 -6.39 8.19
C ILE A 53 -2.02 -6.32 9.61
N LYS A 54 -2.23 -7.50 10.19
CA LYS A 54 -2.79 -7.68 11.54
C LYS A 54 -1.71 -7.53 12.60
N GLU A 55 -1.15 -6.34 12.71
CA GLU A 55 -0.32 -5.96 13.85
C GLU A 55 -1.17 -5.29 14.92
N LYS A 56 -0.90 -5.64 16.19
CA LYS A 56 -1.55 -5.07 17.36
C LYS A 56 -1.06 -3.63 17.54
N ASP A 57 -1.98 -2.67 17.66
CA ASP A 57 -1.61 -1.29 17.94
C ASP A 57 -0.91 -1.16 19.29
N SER A 58 0.03 -0.22 19.38
CA SER A 58 0.65 0.13 20.65
C SER A 58 -0.12 1.28 21.32
N LEU A 59 0.14 1.52 22.60
CA LEU A 59 -0.46 2.67 23.31
C LEU A 59 -0.06 4.03 22.69
N ARG A 60 1.09 4.11 22.01
CA ARG A 60 1.65 5.37 21.49
C ARG A 60 1.44 5.58 19.99
N TYR A 61 1.26 4.52 19.22
CA TYR A 61 1.16 4.58 17.77
C TYR A 61 0.33 3.45 17.19
N ILE A 62 -0.29 3.75 16.05
CA ILE A 62 -1.08 2.82 15.24
C ILE A 62 -0.16 2.04 14.31
N ASN A 63 -0.29 0.71 14.35
CA ASN A 63 0.41 -0.20 13.46
C ASN A 63 -0.34 -0.35 12.14
N SER A 64 0.03 0.52 11.21
CA SER A 64 -0.55 0.63 9.86
C SER A 64 0.19 -0.21 8.81
N GLY A 65 1.19 -1.00 9.22
CA GLY A 65 2.01 -1.84 8.35
C GLY A 65 3.12 -1.09 7.60
N LEU A 66 3.07 0.25 7.56
CA LEU A 66 4.09 1.10 6.98
C LEU A 66 4.72 1.97 8.09
N ASN A 67 6.04 2.07 8.07
CA ASN A 67 6.79 3.01 8.91
C ASN A 67 7.69 3.90 8.04
N HIS A 68 8.32 4.90 8.66
CA HIS A 68 9.19 5.83 7.93
C HIS A 68 10.39 5.15 7.24
N VAL A 69 10.91 4.06 7.80
CA VAL A 69 12.03 3.30 7.23
C VAL A 69 11.59 2.56 5.98
N LEU A 70 10.51 1.79 6.06
CA LEU A 70 9.93 1.06 4.93
C LEU A 70 9.50 2.01 3.82
N ALA A 71 8.88 3.16 4.16
CA ALA A 71 8.49 4.16 3.18
C ALA A 71 9.70 4.72 2.42
N ARG A 72 10.83 4.98 3.09
CA ARG A 72 12.07 5.43 2.45
C ARG A 72 12.69 4.35 1.55
N ILE A 73 12.68 3.08 1.97
CA ILE A 73 13.14 1.96 1.14
C ILE A 73 12.26 1.83 -0.12
N THR A 74 10.95 1.93 0.07
CA THR A 74 9.95 1.87 -1.02
C THR A 74 10.20 2.98 -2.04
N LEU A 75 10.41 4.21 -1.57
CA LEU A 75 10.74 5.35 -2.43
C LEU A 75 12.07 5.17 -3.16
N LYS A 76 13.13 4.73 -2.46
CA LYS A 76 14.46 4.49 -3.05
C LYS A 76 14.39 3.50 -4.22
N ASN A 77 13.53 2.49 -4.08
CA ASN A 77 13.32 1.47 -5.10
C ASN A 77 12.25 1.84 -6.15
N LYS A 78 11.76 3.10 -6.14
CA LYS A 78 10.76 3.64 -7.07
C LYS A 78 9.43 2.87 -7.08
N ILE A 79 9.10 2.24 -5.95
CA ILE A 79 7.86 1.48 -5.77
C ILE A 79 6.77 2.46 -5.31
N SER A 80 5.54 2.29 -5.78
CA SER A 80 4.38 3.06 -5.31
C SER A 80 3.57 2.25 -4.27
N LEU A 81 2.92 2.93 -3.33
CA LEU A 81 2.01 2.30 -2.36
C LEU A 81 0.61 2.17 -2.97
N GLY A 82 0.07 0.95 -3.04
CA GLY A 82 -1.25 0.63 -3.56
C GLY A 82 -2.30 0.51 -2.47
N ILE A 83 -3.45 1.17 -2.64
CA ILE A 83 -4.62 1.03 -1.76
C ILE A 83 -5.82 0.52 -2.58
N ASP A 84 -6.38 -0.62 -2.20
CA ASP A 84 -7.58 -1.20 -2.83
C ASP A 84 -8.86 -0.70 -2.16
N LEU A 85 -9.59 0.23 -2.81
CA LEU A 85 -10.80 0.83 -2.23
C LEU A 85 -11.97 -0.17 -2.16
N SER A 86 -12.03 -1.15 -3.06
CA SER A 86 -13.08 -2.16 -3.04
C SER A 86 -13.06 -3.01 -1.77
N SER A 87 -11.87 -3.14 -1.17
CA SER A 87 -11.69 -3.88 0.09
C SER A 87 -12.23 -3.16 1.32
N ILE A 88 -12.39 -1.83 1.23
CA ILE A 88 -13.00 -1.00 2.26
C ILE A 88 -14.50 -1.22 2.23
N GLU A 89 -15.13 -1.17 1.05
CA GLU A 89 -16.59 -1.28 0.88
C GLU A 89 -17.16 -2.53 1.56
N ARG A 90 -16.48 -3.67 1.39
CA ARG A 90 -16.92 -5.01 1.84
C ARG A 90 -16.78 -5.28 3.33
N LYS A 91 -16.18 -4.38 4.12
CA LYS A 91 -15.98 -4.58 5.56
C LYS A 91 -17.14 -4.07 6.41
N ASN A 92 -17.35 -4.73 7.56
CA ASN A 92 -18.29 -4.29 8.59
C ASN A 92 -17.88 -2.89 9.13
N LYS A 93 -18.79 -2.21 9.83
CA LYS A 93 -18.56 -0.83 10.30
C LYS A 93 -17.29 -0.68 11.15
N LYS A 94 -17.03 -1.62 12.07
CA LYS A 94 -15.88 -1.57 12.99
C LYS A 94 -14.55 -1.78 12.26
N ASP A 95 -14.45 -2.84 11.47
CA ASP A 95 -13.24 -3.16 10.71
C ASP A 95 -12.97 -2.12 9.62
N LYS A 96 -14.03 -1.53 9.05
CA LYS A 96 -13.92 -0.41 8.12
C LYS A 96 -13.30 0.82 8.79
N ALA A 97 -13.75 1.18 9.99
CA ALA A 97 -13.18 2.30 10.75
C ALA A 97 -11.69 2.07 11.10
N ILE A 98 -11.34 0.85 11.52
CA ILE A 98 -9.95 0.46 11.81
C ILE A 98 -9.09 0.57 10.54
N LEU A 99 -9.58 0.03 9.42
CA LEU A 99 -8.86 0.06 8.14
C LEU A 99 -8.63 1.50 7.67
N LEU A 100 -9.66 2.35 7.71
CA LEU A 100 -9.55 3.77 7.34
C LEU A 100 -8.55 4.52 8.21
N THR A 101 -8.50 4.19 9.50
CA THR A 101 -7.51 4.76 10.43
C THR A 101 -6.08 4.41 10.03
N LYS A 102 -5.84 3.14 9.64
CA LYS A 102 -4.53 2.68 9.14
C LYS A 102 -4.18 3.34 7.80
N ILE A 103 -5.13 3.46 6.87
CA ILE A 103 -4.93 4.14 5.59
C ILE A 103 -4.57 5.62 5.79
N ARG A 104 -5.30 6.32 6.67
CA ARG A 104 -5.01 7.72 7.03
C ARG A 104 -3.59 7.87 7.57
N GLN A 105 -3.14 6.94 8.41
CA GLN A 105 -1.77 6.94 8.91
C GLN A 105 -0.76 6.72 7.78
N ASN A 106 -1.01 5.77 6.88
CA ASN A 106 -0.16 5.52 5.71
C ASN A 106 -0.07 6.75 4.79
N ILE A 107 -1.19 7.44 4.53
CA ILE A 107 -1.20 8.70 3.75
C ILE A 107 -0.31 9.76 4.41
N LYS A 108 -0.39 9.92 5.74
CA LYS A 108 0.45 10.88 6.49
C LYS A 108 1.95 10.52 6.40
N ILE A 109 2.29 9.23 6.50
CA ILE A 109 3.68 8.76 6.37
C ILE A 109 4.18 9.00 4.94
N SER A 110 3.38 8.65 3.94
CA SER A 110 3.71 8.84 2.54
C SER A 110 3.93 10.31 2.20
N ARG A 111 3.09 11.20 2.74
CA ARG A 111 3.26 12.65 2.56
C ARG A 111 4.55 13.17 3.18
N LYS A 112 4.93 12.68 4.36
CA LYS A 112 6.21 13.05 5.01
C LYS A 112 7.44 12.51 4.27
N THR A 113 7.29 11.43 3.52
CA THR A 113 8.39 10.74 2.85
C THR A 113 8.41 10.96 1.35
N ASN A 114 7.45 11.71 0.79
CA ASN A 114 7.21 11.87 -0.64
C ASN A 114 7.00 10.54 -1.39
N LEU A 115 6.45 9.53 -0.68
CA LEU A 115 6.10 8.26 -1.29
C LEU A 115 4.83 8.41 -2.14
N ARG A 116 4.89 7.94 -3.39
CA ARG A 116 3.74 7.94 -4.30
C ARG A 116 2.71 6.91 -3.86
N ILE A 117 1.45 7.33 -3.81
CA ILE A 117 0.30 6.46 -3.55
C ILE A 117 -0.40 6.22 -4.88
N LYS A 118 -0.99 5.04 -5.07
CA LYS A 118 -1.95 4.75 -6.13
C LYS A 118 -3.16 4.05 -5.55
N THR A 119 -4.34 4.48 -5.94
CA THR A 119 -5.59 3.82 -5.58
C THR A 119 -6.02 2.86 -6.69
N MET A 120 -6.64 1.76 -6.29
CA MET A 120 -7.13 0.72 -7.20
C MET A 120 -8.59 0.42 -6.91
N ASN A 121 -9.28 -0.10 -7.94
CA ASN A 121 -10.66 -0.59 -7.86
C ASN A 121 -11.66 0.46 -7.34
N TYR A 122 -11.56 1.69 -7.83
CA TYR A 122 -12.55 2.74 -7.59
C TYR A 122 -13.58 2.77 -8.73
N LYS A 123 -14.85 2.98 -8.39
CA LYS A 123 -15.94 3.11 -9.39
C LYS A 123 -15.96 4.48 -10.04
N ASN A 124 -15.68 5.52 -9.26
CA ASN A 124 -15.72 6.91 -9.69
C ASN A 124 -14.48 7.66 -9.19
N LYS A 125 -13.80 8.34 -10.11
CA LYS A 125 -12.58 9.10 -9.82
C LYS A 125 -12.84 10.24 -8.82
N LYS A 126 -13.99 10.91 -8.92
CA LYS A 126 -14.36 12.02 -8.02
C LYS A 126 -14.55 11.54 -6.58
N ASP A 127 -15.22 10.41 -6.40
CA ASP A 127 -15.49 9.87 -5.06
C ASP A 127 -14.21 9.37 -4.39
N ALA A 128 -13.33 8.71 -5.16
CA ALA A 128 -12.02 8.31 -4.68
C ALA A 128 -11.15 9.52 -4.27
N LEU A 129 -11.18 10.60 -5.06
CA LEU A 129 -10.50 11.84 -4.75
C LEU A 129 -11.02 12.45 -3.44
N SER A 130 -12.34 12.61 -3.30
CA SER A 130 -12.97 13.13 -2.09
C SER A 130 -12.61 12.28 -0.86
N LEU A 131 -12.61 10.96 -0.99
CA LEU A 131 -12.21 10.06 0.09
C LEU A 131 -10.75 10.27 0.50
N LEU A 132 -9.82 10.36 -0.45
CA LEU A 132 -8.41 10.61 -0.15
C LEU A 132 -8.20 11.95 0.56
N LEU A 133 -8.90 13.00 0.11
CA LEU A 133 -8.88 14.32 0.75
C LEU A 133 -9.42 14.25 2.19
N SER A 134 -10.54 13.56 2.41
CA SER A 134 -11.10 13.36 3.75
C SER A 134 -10.16 12.57 4.67
N LEU A 135 -9.38 11.65 4.12
CA LEU A 135 -8.35 10.89 4.85
C LEU A 135 -7.06 11.69 5.10
N GLY A 136 -6.98 12.92 4.59
CA GLY A 136 -5.87 13.85 4.85
C GLY A 136 -4.76 13.85 3.80
N ALA A 137 -5.02 13.34 2.59
CA ALA A 137 -4.13 13.55 1.45
C ALA A 137 -4.14 15.02 1.02
N SER A 138 -3.03 15.52 0.47
CA SER A 138 -3.03 16.82 -0.21
C SER A 138 -3.73 16.70 -1.57
N THR A 139 -4.17 17.82 -2.14
CA THR A 139 -4.78 17.86 -3.49
C THR A 139 -3.85 17.28 -4.55
N GLN A 140 -2.56 17.65 -4.51
CA GLN A 140 -1.54 17.09 -5.40
C GLN A 140 -1.42 15.57 -5.22
N GLN A 141 -1.28 15.09 -3.99
CA GLN A 141 -1.13 13.66 -3.70
C GLN A 141 -2.36 12.86 -4.12
N ALA A 142 -3.57 13.41 -3.91
CA ALA A 142 -4.82 12.76 -4.31
C ALA A 142 -4.95 12.68 -5.84
N ASN A 143 -4.53 13.72 -6.57
CA ASN A 143 -4.52 13.72 -8.03
C ASN A 143 -3.49 12.74 -8.61
N GLU A 144 -2.29 12.68 -8.05
CA GLU A 144 -1.25 11.74 -8.47
C GLU A 144 -1.61 10.27 -8.15
N ALA A 145 -2.52 10.05 -7.21
CA ALA A 145 -2.93 8.71 -6.77
C ALA A 145 -4.04 8.06 -7.60
N LEU A 146 -4.62 8.77 -8.58
CA LEU A 146 -5.76 8.31 -9.38
C LEU A 146 -5.39 7.95 -10.81
#